data_AF-A0A938QMY5-F1
#
_entry.id   AF-A0A938QMY5-F1
#
_cell.length_a   1.000
_cell.length_b   1.000
_cell.length_c   1.000
_cell.angle_alpha   90.00
_cell.angle_beta   90.00
_cell.angle_gamma   90.00
#
_symmetry.space_group_name_H-M   'P 1'
#
loop_
_entity.id
_entity.type
_entity.pdbx_description
1 polymer ?
#
loop_
_entity_poly.entity_id
_entity_poly.type
_entity_poly.pdbx_seq_one_letter_code
_entity_poly.pdbx_strand_id
1 'polypeptide(L)'
;MERHWLILLIMALLGIWVLSLAVVRYWTRRQLLQEVLREESEFEADLHPPLSEVRPEDQQALEIIRAYRRRYLLKLWPDTEFSFKLISDMSQDLVREIAQAYHPEEERPELKASLADLVALYNRVGERLARWLETFPVNKIKDMEIQTVFYYHSLYQDLKNHTAYRFIKRHHLDRAARWGWAVYNYANPWYWGRRAAYEGGKEMAARLLLARIADFVGEEAMHIYGRSNKNGKPFRRYD
;
A
#
# COMPACT_ATOMS: atom_id res chain seq x y z
N MET A 1 9.17 13.57 -51.36
CA MET A 1 10.23 13.37 -50.34
C MET A 1 9.90 14.01 -48.98
N GLU A 2 9.18 15.13 -48.93
CA GLU A 2 8.91 15.86 -47.66
C GLU A 2 8.10 15.09 -46.61
N ARG A 3 7.21 14.17 -47.01
CA ARG A 3 6.41 13.35 -46.07
C ARG A 3 7.25 12.40 -45.21
N HIS A 4 8.38 11.89 -45.71
CA HIS A 4 9.19 10.93 -44.96
C HIS A 4 9.93 11.58 -43.79
N TRP A 5 10.38 12.83 -43.95
CA TRP A 5 11.01 13.60 -42.88
C TRP A 5 10.05 13.93 -41.73
N LEU A 6 8.80 14.27 -42.05
CA LEU A 6 7.74 14.47 -41.06
C LEU A 6 7.46 13.21 -40.26
N ILE A 7 7.37 12.04 -40.91
CA ILE A 7 7.14 10.75 -40.24
C ILE A 7 8.31 10.39 -39.31
N LEU A 8 9.56 10.58 -39.78
CA LEU A 8 10.75 10.34 -38.98
C LEU A 8 10.82 11.26 -37.76
N LEU A 9 10.44 12.53 -37.91
CA LEU A 9 10.42 13.50 -36.82
C LEU A 9 9.36 13.14 -35.77
N ILE A 10 8.16 12.72 -36.19
CA ILE A 10 7.10 12.25 -35.28
C ILE A 10 7.54 10.98 -34.54
N MET A 11 8.15 10.01 -35.23
CA MET A 11 8.66 8.78 -34.63
C MET A 11 9.78 9.06 -33.63
N ALA A 12 10.68 9.99 -33.93
CA ALA A 12 11.73 10.41 -33.01
C ALA A 12 11.14 11.07 -31.75
N LEU A 13 10.13 11.93 -31.91
CA LEU A 13 9.46 12.60 -30.80
C LEU A 13 8.71 11.61 -29.89
N LEU A 14 8.04 10.63 -30.48
CA LEU A 14 7.41 9.52 -29.75
C LEU A 14 8.45 8.66 -29.02
N GLY A 15 9.57 8.35 -29.68
CA GLY A 15 10.68 7.60 -29.08
C GLY A 15 11.27 8.31 -27.86
N ILE A 16 11.52 9.62 -27.98
CA ILE A 16 12.00 10.45 -26.87
C ILE A 16 10.97 10.48 -25.73
N TRP A 17 9.67 10.59 -26.06
CA TRP A 17 8.61 10.61 -25.06
C TRP A 17 8.53 9.28 -24.30
N VAL A 18 8.53 8.14 -24.99
CA VAL A 18 8.55 6.80 -24.37
C VAL A 18 9.81 6.61 -23.53
N LEU A 19 10.97 7.03 -24.03
CA LEU A 19 12.23 6.96 -23.29
C LEU A 19 12.18 7.82 -22.02
N SER A 20 11.63 9.04 -22.09
CA SER A 20 11.46 9.89 -20.91
C SER A 20 10.54 9.27 -19.86
N LEU A 21 9.44 8.63 -20.27
CA LEU A 21 8.54 7.92 -19.37
C LEU A 21 9.23 6.71 -18.73
N ALA A 22 10.02 5.96 -19.50
CA ALA A 22 10.79 4.84 -19.00
C ALA A 22 11.86 5.29 -17.99
N VAL A 23 12.57 6.38 -18.26
CA VAL A 23 13.57 6.96 -17.37
C VAL A 23 12.92 7.48 -16.08
N VAL A 24 11.82 8.23 -16.19
CA VAL A 24 11.05 8.70 -15.02
C VAL A 24 10.61 7.50 -14.20
N ARG A 25 9.96 6.50 -14.81
CA ARG A 25 9.50 5.29 -14.11
C ARG A 25 10.63 4.52 -13.44
N TYR A 26 11.79 4.40 -14.11
CA TYR A 26 12.98 3.77 -13.54
C TYR A 26 13.50 4.57 -12.33
N TRP A 27 13.55 5.90 -12.45
CA TRP A 27 14.02 6.77 -11.38
C TRP A 27 13.07 6.78 -10.18
N THR A 28 11.75 6.86 -10.40
CA THR A 28 10.75 6.76 -9.32
C THR A 28 10.83 5.41 -8.61
N ARG A 29 11.01 4.31 -9.36
CA ARG A 29 11.21 2.99 -8.76
C ARG A 29 12.47 2.94 -7.90
N ARG A 30 13.57 3.54 -8.39
CA ARG A 30 14.84 3.59 -7.67
C ARG A 30 14.72 4.44 -6.40
N GLN A 31 14.03 5.59 -6.47
CA GLN A 31 13.76 6.42 -5.30
C GLN A 31 12.90 5.68 -4.28
N LEU A 32 11.81 5.02 -4.70
CA LEU A 32 10.97 4.23 -3.80
C LEU A 32 11.76 3.09 -3.14
N LEU A 33 12.60 2.38 -3.90
CA LEU A 33 13.47 1.36 -3.31
C LEU A 33 14.44 1.97 -2.29
N GLN A 34 14.98 3.16 -2.57
CA GLN A 34 15.87 3.86 -1.64
C GLN A 34 15.13 4.36 -0.39
N GLU A 35 13.91 4.86 -0.52
CA GLU A 35 13.06 5.26 0.61
C GLU A 35 12.69 4.04 1.47
N VAL A 36 12.31 2.92 0.84
CA VAL A 36 12.02 1.68 1.55
C VAL A 36 13.26 1.16 2.28
N LEU A 37 14.44 1.18 1.64
CA LEU A 37 15.71 0.80 2.25
C LEU A 37 16.11 1.77 3.38
N ARG A 38 15.84 3.07 3.22
CA ARG A 38 16.11 4.09 4.24
C ARG A 38 15.18 3.94 5.44
N GLU A 39 13.88 3.75 5.21
CA GLU A 39 12.94 3.37 6.27
C GLU A 39 13.34 2.04 6.91
N GLU A 40 13.86 1.07 6.15
CA GLU A 40 14.45 -0.17 6.71
C GLU A 40 15.60 0.15 7.68
N SER A 41 16.49 1.08 7.33
CA SER A 41 17.61 1.48 8.20
C SER A 41 17.19 2.31 9.41
N GLU A 42 16.20 3.20 9.27
CA GLU A 42 15.64 4.00 10.37
C GLU A 42 14.83 3.09 11.31
N PHE A 43 14.11 2.10 10.76
CA PHE A 43 13.39 1.09 11.52
C PHE A 43 14.31 0.13 12.27
N GLU A 44 15.41 -0.32 11.66
CA GLU A 44 16.47 -1.06 12.37
C GLU A 44 17.02 -0.23 13.53
N ALA A 45 17.22 1.08 13.35
CA ALA A 45 17.68 1.95 14.42
C ALA A 45 16.67 2.09 15.57
N ASP A 46 15.37 2.16 15.28
CA ASP A 46 14.31 2.27 16.29
C ASP A 46 14.03 0.93 17.02
N LEU A 47 14.25 -0.21 16.35
CA LEU A 47 14.13 -1.55 16.94
C LEU A 47 15.33 -1.97 17.78
N HIS A 48 16.51 -1.40 17.53
CA HIS A 48 17.75 -1.71 18.23
C HIS A 48 18.13 -0.63 19.24
N PRO A 49 17.64 -0.67 20.50
CA PRO A 49 18.40 -0.06 21.58
C PRO A 49 19.77 -0.76 21.66
N PRO A 50 20.83 -0.07 22.14
CA PRO A 50 22.20 -0.48 21.91
C PRO A 50 22.49 -1.88 22.45
N LEU A 51 22.88 -2.79 21.56
CA LEU A 51 23.68 -4.00 21.79
C LEU A 51 23.38 -4.76 23.10
N SER A 52 22.12 -5.14 23.31
CA SER A 52 21.77 -6.22 24.23
C SER A 52 21.32 -7.41 23.39
N GLU A 53 22.18 -8.43 23.27
CA GLU A 53 22.00 -9.74 22.61
C GLU A 53 20.65 -9.94 21.90
N VAL A 54 20.57 -9.57 20.62
CA VAL A 54 19.41 -9.88 19.77
C VAL A 54 19.36 -11.40 19.66
N ARG A 55 18.31 -12.01 20.23
CA ARG A 55 18.15 -13.46 20.22
C ARG A 55 17.88 -13.95 18.79
N PRO A 56 18.27 -15.18 18.43
CA PRO A 56 18.05 -15.72 17.09
C PRO A 56 16.55 -15.72 16.71
N GLU A 57 15.65 -15.92 17.67
CA GLU A 57 14.20 -15.88 17.44
C GLU A 57 13.71 -14.46 17.11
N ASP A 58 14.30 -13.43 17.74
CA ASP A 58 13.97 -12.03 17.45
C ASP A 58 14.42 -11.66 16.02
N GLN A 59 15.57 -12.17 15.56
CA GLN A 59 16.02 -11.98 14.17
C GLN A 59 15.07 -12.66 13.18
N GLN A 60 14.66 -13.90 13.48
CA GLN A 60 13.73 -14.63 12.62
C GLN A 60 12.37 -13.93 12.51
N ALA A 61 11.83 -13.42 13.63
CA ALA A 61 10.58 -12.66 13.62
C ALA A 61 10.71 -11.35 12.82
N LEU A 62 11.85 -10.64 12.92
CA LEU A 62 12.12 -9.45 12.10
C LEU A 62 12.18 -9.78 10.61
N GLU A 63 12.79 -10.89 10.22
CA GLU A 63 12.83 -11.33 8.83
C GLU A 63 11.43 -11.62 8.27
N ILE A 64 10.54 -12.21 9.09
CA ILE A 64 9.13 -12.44 8.74
C ILE A 64 8.43 -11.10 8.49
N ILE A 65 8.56 -10.13 9.40
CA ILE A 65 7.97 -8.79 9.24
C ILE A 65 8.48 -8.14 7.95
N ARG A 66 9.80 -8.19 7.69
CA ARG A 66 10.41 -7.67 6.46
C ARG A 66 9.88 -8.37 5.21
N ALA A 67 9.64 -9.68 5.27
CA ALA A 67 9.08 -10.43 4.14
C ALA A 67 7.65 -9.97 3.83
N TYR A 68 6.82 -9.76 4.84
CA TYR A 68 5.46 -9.21 4.67
C TYR A 68 5.50 -7.78 4.11
N ARG A 69 6.34 -6.91 4.69
CA ARG A 69 6.52 -5.53 4.22
C ARG A 69 6.93 -5.49 2.74
N ARG A 70 7.96 -6.25 2.37
CA ARG A 70 8.46 -6.35 0.99
C ARG A 70 7.40 -6.93 0.04
N ARG A 71 6.59 -7.89 0.47
CA ARG A 71 5.51 -8.47 -0.34
C ARG A 71 4.53 -7.39 -0.83
N TYR A 72 4.16 -6.43 0.01
CA TYR A 72 3.21 -5.37 -0.35
C TYR A 72 3.90 -4.21 -1.08
N LEU A 73 5.11 -3.84 -0.70
CA LEU A 73 5.84 -2.73 -1.34
C LEU A 73 6.36 -3.09 -2.74
N LEU A 74 6.85 -4.32 -2.95
CA LEU A 74 7.51 -4.75 -4.19
C LEU A 74 6.56 -5.39 -5.21
N LYS A 75 5.26 -5.49 -4.92
CA LYS A 75 4.28 -6.10 -5.84
C LYS A 75 4.29 -5.35 -7.18
N LEU A 76 4.68 -6.04 -8.26
CA LEU A 76 4.89 -5.41 -9.58
C LEU A 76 3.60 -5.03 -10.31
N TRP A 77 2.48 -5.68 -9.99
CA TRP A 77 1.25 -5.59 -10.78
C TRP A 77 0.19 -4.71 -10.12
N PRO A 78 -0.50 -3.84 -10.88
CA PRO A 78 -1.61 -3.05 -10.38
C PRO A 78 -2.84 -3.94 -10.14
N ASP A 79 -3.35 -3.88 -8.91
CA ASP A 79 -4.55 -4.53 -8.32
C ASP A 79 -4.22 -4.97 -6.88
N THR A 80 -3.69 -4.03 -6.10
CA THR A 80 -3.65 -4.21 -4.66
C THR A 80 -5.06 -4.05 -4.13
N GLU A 81 -5.80 -5.16 -4.05
CA GLU A 81 -7.08 -5.18 -3.36
C GLU A 81 -6.87 -4.75 -1.91
N PHE A 82 -7.47 -3.62 -1.54
CA PHE A 82 -7.48 -3.17 -0.15
C PHE A 82 -8.84 -3.51 0.44
N SER A 83 -8.88 -4.53 1.30
CA SER A 83 -10.11 -4.97 1.97
C SER A 83 -9.83 -5.28 3.44
N PHE A 84 -10.85 -5.11 4.28
CA PHE A 84 -10.77 -5.47 5.70
C PHE A 84 -10.40 -6.94 5.88
N LYS A 85 -10.94 -7.82 5.02
CA LYS A 85 -10.63 -9.24 5.01
C LYS A 85 -9.14 -9.48 4.76
N LEU A 86 -8.55 -8.85 3.74
CA LEU A 86 -7.11 -8.99 3.47
C LEU A 86 -6.26 -8.55 4.67
N ILE A 87 -6.61 -7.43 5.30
CA ILE A 87 -5.90 -6.93 6.49
C ILE A 87 -5.99 -7.93 7.62
N SER A 88 -7.18 -8.49 7.86
CA SER A 88 -7.42 -9.46 8.93
C SER A 88 -6.65 -10.75 8.69
N ASP A 89 -6.77 -11.34 7.49
CA ASP A 89 -6.09 -12.58 7.09
C ASP A 89 -4.57 -12.40 7.20
N MET A 90 -4.04 -11.31 6.63
CA MET A 90 -2.61 -10.96 6.72
C MET A 90 -2.13 -10.83 8.17
N SER A 91 -2.89 -10.12 9.01
CA SER A 91 -2.50 -9.90 10.41
C SER A 91 -2.50 -11.20 11.20
N GLN A 92 -3.48 -12.08 10.97
CA GLN A 92 -3.54 -13.40 11.60
C GLN A 92 -2.37 -14.29 11.16
N ASP A 93 -2.09 -14.35 9.86
CA ASP A 93 -0.98 -15.13 9.32
C ASP A 93 0.36 -14.62 9.88
N LEU A 94 0.55 -13.30 9.93
CA LEU A 94 1.76 -12.67 10.49
C LEU A 94 1.94 -13.00 11.98
N VAL A 95 0.88 -12.88 12.78
CA VAL A 95 0.89 -13.22 14.21
C VAL A 95 1.26 -14.70 14.40
N ARG A 96 0.69 -15.60 13.60
CA ARG A 96 0.98 -17.04 13.68
C ARG A 96 2.43 -17.36 13.31
N GLU A 97 2.94 -16.78 12.21
CA GLU A 97 4.33 -17.01 11.79
C GLU A 97 5.34 -16.48 12.83
N ILE A 98 5.07 -15.32 13.43
CA ILE A 98 5.89 -14.79 14.53
C ILE A 98 5.79 -15.68 15.77
N ALA A 99 4.60 -16.13 16.14
CA ALA A 99 4.42 -17.05 17.26
C ALA A 99 5.22 -18.35 17.06
N GLN A 100 5.22 -18.90 15.83
CA GLN A 100 6.00 -20.08 15.46
C GLN A 100 7.51 -19.86 15.59
N ALA A 101 8.01 -18.66 15.30
CA ALA A 101 9.43 -18.33 15.48
C ALA A 101 9.85 -18.38 16.95
N TYR A 102 8.96 -18.04 17.89
CA TYR A 102 9.25 -18.08 19.33
C TYR A 102 8.92 -19.41 20.02
N HIS A 103 8.00 -20.19 19.44
CA HIS A 103 7.50 -21.45 20.02
C HIS A 103 7.39 -22.54 18.95
N PRO A 104 8.51 -22.96 18.32
CA PRO A 104 8.49 -23.90 17.21
C PRO A 104 7.98 -25.31 17.59
N GLU A 105 8.05 -25.65 18.87
CA GLU A 105 7.63 -26.94 19.43
C GLU A 105 6.12 -27.09 19.63
N GLU A 106 5.35 -26.01 19.58
CA GLU A 106 3.91 -26.02 19.83
C GLU A 106 3.12 -26.24 18.52
N GLU A 107 2.07 -27.06 18.57
CA GLU A 107 1.21 -27.32 17.39
C GLU A 107 0.38 -26.09 16.99
N ARG A 108 0.06 -25.24 17.97
CA ARG A 108 -0.71 -23.99 17.79
C ARG A 108 -0.08 -22.85 18.59
N PRO A 109 1.08 -22.33 18.16
CA PRO A 109 1.84 -21.34 18.93
C PRO A 109 1.06 -20.03 19.14
N GLU A 110 0.13 -19.70 18.25
CA GLU A 110 -0.73 -18.52 18.38
C GLU A 110 -1.65 -18.56 19.63
N LEU A 111 -1.88 -19.75 20.20
CA LEU A 111 -2.70 -19.94 21.39
C LEU A 111 -1.91 -19.78 22.71
N LYS A 112 -0.58 -19.59 22.66
CA LYS A 112 0.19 -19.27 23.87
C LYS A 112 -0.08 -17.87 24.41
N ALA A 113 -0.56 -16.97 23.56
CA ALA A 113 -0.98 -15.64 24.00
C ALA A 113 -2.28 -15.76 24.81
N SER A 114 -2.35 -15.08 25.95
CA SER A 114 -3.62 -14.98 26.67
C SER A 114 -4.61 -14.12 25.90
N LEU A 115 -5.91 -14.27 26.18
CA LEU A 115 -6.92 -13.39 25.61
C LEU A 115 -6.64 -11.90 25.95
N ALA A 116 -6.07 -11.64 27.13
CA ALA A 116 -5.66 -10.30 27.54
C ALA A 116 -4.53 -9.76 26.65
N ASP A 117 -3.57 -10.61 26.27
CA ASP A 117 -2.48 -10.22 25.35
C ASP A 117 -3.02 -9.91 23.95
N LEU A 118 -3.98 -10.70 23.45
CA LEU A 118 -4.62 -10.45 22.15
C LEU A 118 -5.39 -9.12 22.14
N VAL A 119 -6.14 -8.83 23.20
CA VAL A 119 -6.84 -7.54 23.35
C VAL A 119 -5.84 -6.38 23.44
N ALA A 120 -4.73 -6.57 24.18
CA ALA A 120 -3.67 -5.58 24.26
C ALA A 120 -3.01 -5.33 22.89
N LEU A 121 -2.78 -6.38 22.09
CA LEU A 121 -2.27 -6.26 20.72
C LEU A 121 -3.19 -5.38 19.88
N TYR A 122 -4.48 -5.71 19.86
CA TYR A 122 -5.44 -4.96 19.05
C TYR A 122 -5.51 -3.48 19.44
N ASN A 123 -5.56 -3.18 20.74
CA ASN A 123 -5.61 -1.82 21.24
C ASN A 123 -4.35 -1.02 20.89
N ARG A 124 -3.16 -1.61 21.06
CA ARG A 124 -1.88 -0.94 20.76
C ARG A 124 -1.67 -0.72 19.27
N VAL A 125 -2.02 -1.71 18.45
CA VAL A 125 -2.00 -1.57 16.99
C VAL A 125 -2.98 -0.47 16.56
N GLY A 126 -4.19 -0.46 17.12
CA GLY A 126 -5.19 0.59 16.85
C GLY A 126 -4.70 1.98 17.23
N GLU A 127 -4.09 2.14 18.41
CA GLU A 127 -3.54 3.42 18.87
C GLU A 127 -2.36 3.90 17.99
N ARG A 128 -1.45 2.98 17.61
CA ARG A 128 -0.35 3.28 16.70
C ARG A 128 -0.84 3.68 15.31
N LEU A 129 -1.85 2.97 14.80
CA LEU A 129 -2.48 3.30 13.53
C LEU A 129 -3.16 4.66 13.59
N ALA A 130 -3.91 4.95 14.65
CA ALA A 130 -4.54 6.26 14.85
C ALA A 130 -3.49 7.39 14.87
N ARG A 131 -2.38 7.22 15.60
CA ARG A 131 -1.28 8.20 15.59
C ARG A 131 -0.64 8.36 14.22
N TRP A 132 -0.50 7.27 13.46
CA TRP A 132 0.03 7.34 12.11
C TRP A 132 -0.93 8.08 11.14
N LEU A 133 -2.25 7.90 11.30
CA LEU A 133 -3.25 8.65 10.53
C LEU A 133 -3.17 10.17 10.77
N GLU A 134 -2.63 10.61 11.92
CA GLU A 134 -2.36 12.02 12.23
C GLU A 134 -1.11 12.59 11.52
N THR A 135 -0.30 11.75 10.88
CA THR A 135 0.95 12.15 10.22
C THR A 135 0.68 12.65 8.79
N PHE A 136 1.42 13.65 8.32
CA PHE A 136 1.34 14.13 6.94
C PHE A 136 1.93 13.08 5.98
N PRO A 137 1.32 12.81 4.79
CA PRO A 137 0.14 13.47 4.22
C PRO A 137 -1.21 12.82 4.60
N VAL A 138 -1.19 11.73 5.37
CA VAL A 138 -2.37 10.90 5.69
C VAL A 138 -3.43 11.69 6.46
N ASN A 139 -3.01 12.62 7.31
CA ASN A 139 -3.90 13.49 8.07
C ASN A 139 -4.80 14.40 7.23
N LYS A 140 -4.47 14.63 5.96
CA LYS A 140 -5.31 15.42 5.04
C LYS A 140 -6.51 14.65 4.51
N ILE A 141 -6.47 13.33 4.58
CA ILE A 141 -7.50 12.45 4.03
C ILE A 141 -8.22 11.61 5.10
N LYS A 142 -7.71 11.55 6.34
CA LYS A 142 -8.28 10.75 7.43
C LYS A 142 -9.74 11.12 7.76
N ASP A 143 -10.08 12.41 7.66
CA ASP A 143 -11.40 12.96 8.01
C ASP A 143 -12.33 13.09 6.80
N MET A 144 -11.93 12.57 5.63
CA MET A 144 -12.82 12.56 4.47
C MET A 144 -14.00 11.64 4.75
N GLU A 145 -15.18 12.23 4.90
CA GLU A 145 -16.41 11.47 5.00
C GLU A 145 -16.57 10.55 3.78
N ILE A 146 -16.99 9.32 4.01
CA ILE A 146 -17.34 8.36 2.96
C ILE A 146 -18.38 8.99 2.01
N GLN A 147 -19.30 9.79 2.55
CA GLN A 147 -20.28 10.55 1.78
C GLN A 147 -19.64 11.57 0.84
N THR A 148 -18.56 12.25 1.25
CA THR A 148 -17.80 13.18 0.40
C THR A 148 -17.15 12.44 -0.78
N VAL A 149 -16.62 11.23 -0.55
CA VAL A 149 -16.09 10.38 -1.62
C VAL A 149 -17.19 9.98 -2.61
N PHE A 150 -18.36 9.57 -2.12
CA PHE A 150 -19.51 9.26 -2.97
C PHE A 150 -20.05 10.48 -3.70
N TYR A 151 -20.04 11.66 -3.06
CA TYR A 151 -20.44 12.93 -3.66
C TYR A 151 -19.51 13.33 -4.80
N TYR A 152 -18.18 13.22 -4.64
CA TYR A 152 -17.26 13.46 -5.75
C TYR A 152 -17.44 12.45 -6.89
N HIS A 153 -17.75 11.19 -6.56
CA HIS A 153 -18.09 10.19 -7.56
C HIS A 153 -19.39 10.53 -8.29
N SER A 154 -20.44 10.96 -7.57
CA SER A 154 -21.72 11.36 -8.17
C SER A 154 -21.58 12.63 -8.99
N LEU A 155 -20.85 13.64 -8.51
CA LEU A 155 -20.58 14.88 -9.24
C LEU A 155 -19.84 14.61 -10.55
N TYR A 156 -18.90 13.67 -10.54
CA TYR A 156 -18.22 13.20 -11.75
C TYR A 156 -19.20 12.51 -12.74
N GLN A 157 -20.11 11.67 -12.23
CA GLN A 157 -21.15 11.05 -13.05
C GLN A 157 -22.18 12.08 -13.55
N ASP A 158 -22.52 13.09 -12.77
CA ASP A 158 -23.47 14.15 -13.11
C ASP A 158 -22.88 15.14 -14.12
N LEU A 159 -21.60 15.46 -14.03
CA LEU A 159 -20.88 16.21 -15.08
C LEU A 159 -20.90 15.44 -16.41
N LYS A 160 -20.72 14.12 -16.35
CA LYS A 160 -20.79 13.23 -17.52
C LYS A 160 -22.22 13.19 -18.12
N ASN A 161 -23.24 13.44 -17.31
CA ASN A 161 -24.66 13.42 -17.68
C ASN A 161 -25.29 14.81 -17.92
N HIS A 162 -24.52 15.90 -17.81
CA HIS A 162 -25.04 17.26 -17.90
C HIS A 162 -25.57 17.60 -19.31
N THR A 163 -26.42 18.64 -19.40
CA THR A 163 -27.16 19.15 -20.58
C THR A 163 -26.33 19.29 -21.87
N ALA A 164 -25.00 19.44 -21.77
CA ALA A 164 -24.08 19.42 -22.92
C ALA A 164 -24.08 18.07 -23.67
N TYR A 165 -24.14 16.93 -22.95
CA TYR A 165 -24.24 15.59 -23.55
C TYR A 165 -25.58 15.39 -24.27
N ARG A 166 -26.68 15.94 -23.71
CA ARG A 166 -28.01 15.92 -24.34
C ARG A 166 -28.09 16.82 -25.57
N PHE A 167 -27.41 17.97 -25.58
CA PHE A 167 -27.31 18.87 -26.74
C PHE A 167 -26.57 18.20 -27.92
N ILE A 168 -25.45 17.52 -27.63
CA ILE A 168 -24.66 16.75 -28.60
C ILE A 168 -25.47 15.60 -29.21
N LYS A 169 -26.26 14.88 -28.39
CA LYS A 169 -27.11 13.75 -28.83
C LYS A 169 -28.27 14.19 -29.72
N ARG A 170 -28.80 15.42 -29.54
CA ARG A 170 -29.95 15.96 -30.28
C ARG A 170 -29.63 16.38 -31.72
N HIS A 171 -28.36 16.69 -32.01
CA HIS A 171 -27.91 17.15 -33.32
C HIS A 171 -27.20 16.06 -34.16
N HIS A 172 -27.30 14.77 -33.80
CA HIS A 172 -26.62 13.65 -34.49
C HIS A 172 -25.11 13.85 -34.71
N LEU A 173 -24.48 14.70 -33.90
CA LEU A 173 -23.04 14.90 -33.83
C LEU A 173 -22.39 13.84 -32.94
N ASP A 174 -23.11 12.79 -32.56
CA ASP A 174 -22.69 11.76 -31.63
C ASP A 174 -21.45 10.98 -32.12
N ARG A 175 -21.26 10.84 -33.44
CA ARG A 175 -20.03 10.27 -34.02
C ARG A 175 -18.86 11.26 -33.98
N ALA A 176 -19.07 12.49 -34.43
CA ALA A 176 -18.03 13.52 -34.47
C ALA A 176 -17.61 13.99 -33.07
N ALA A 177 -18.54 14.00 -32.11
CA ALA A 177 -18.29 14.29 -30.71
C ALA A 177 -17.69 13.10 -29.98
N ARG A 178 -18.06 11.84 -30.28
CA ARG A 178 -17.33 10.68 -29.74
C ARG A 178 -15.90 10.62 -30.26
N TRP A 179 -15.70 10.85 -31.56
CA TRP A 179 -14.36 10.95 -32.14
C TRP A 179 -13.60 12.16 -31.62
N GLY A 180 -14.23 13.33 -31.53
CA GLY A 180 -13.63 14.55 -30.99
C GLY A 180 -13.31 14.45 -29.50
N TRP A 181 -14.17 13.80 -28.70
CA TRP A 181 -13.97 13.56 -27.28
C TRP A 181 -12.97 12.44 -27.00
N ALA A 182 -12.96 11.39 -27.83
CA ALA A 182 -11.95 10.34 -27.78
C ALA A 182 -10.60 10.91 -28.21
N VAL A 183 -10.50 11.65 -29.31
CA VAL A 183 -9.26 12.31 -29.75
C VAL A 183 -8.82 13.36 -28.73
N TYR A 184 -9.72 14.18 -28.19
CA TYR A 184 -9.40 15.17 -27.16
C TYR A 184 -8.90 14.50 -25.86
N ASN A 185 -9.56 13.46 -25.35
CA ASN A 185 -9.08 12.78 -24.14
C ASN A 185 -7.87 11.86 -24.39
N TYR A 186 -7.78 11.23 -25.56
CA TYR A 186 -6.67 10.35 -25.92
C TYR A 186 -5.41 11.16 -26.24
N ALA A 187 -5.55 12.33 -26.87
CA ALA A 187 -4.47 13.25 -27.18
C ALA A 187 -4.17 14.26 -26.06
N ASN A 188 -4.96 14.30 -24.97
CA ASN A 188 -4.68 15.16 -23.83
C ASN A 188 -3.76 14.43 -22.83
N PRO A 189 -2.44 14.71 -22.82
CA PRO A 189 -1.50 14.03 -21.95
C PRO A 189 -1.79 14.31 -20.48
N TRP A 190 -2.50 15.42 -20.17
CA TRP A 190 -2.91 15.78 -18.83
C TRP A 190 -4.00 14.86 -18.27
N TYR A 191 -4.89 14.32 -19.12
CA TYR A 191 -5.91 13.35 -18.68
C TYR A 191 -5.26 12.02 -18.29
N TRP A 192 -4.38 11.49 -19.13
CA TRP A 192 -3.62 10.27 -18.84
C TRP A 192 -2.65 10.45 -17.67
N GLY A 193 -1.99 11.60 -17.58
CA GLY A 193 -1.11 11.95 -16.47
C GLY A 193 -1.85 11.97 -15.13
N ARG A 194 -3.00 12.65 -15.05
CA ARG A 194 -3.82 12.67 -13.82
C ARG A 194 -4.39 11.30 -13.48
N ARG A 195 -4.84 10.53 -14.49
CA ARG A 195 -5.37 9.18 -14.28
C ARG A 195 -4.27 8.23 -13.76
N ALA A 196 -3.10 8.24 -14.37
CA ALA A 196 -1.95 7.45 -13.93
C ALA A 196 -1.46 7.87 -12.54
N ALA A 197 -1.48 9.18 -12.24
CA ALA A 197 -1.15 9.69 -10.91
C ALA A 197 -2.18 9.27 -9.84
N TYR A 198 -3.47 9.26 -10.18
CA TYR A 198 -4.53 8.85 -9.27
C TYR A 198 -4.56 7.34 -9.04
N GLU A 199 -4.52 6.53 -10.10
CA GLU A 199 -4.50 5.06 -10.00
C GLU A 199 -3.18 4.60 -9.34
N GLY A 200 -2.04 5.15 -9.74
CA GLY A 200 -0.74 4.85 -9.12
C GLY A 200 -0.62 5.35 -7.67
N GLY A 201 -1.19 6.51 -7.37
CA GLY A 201 -1.19 7.08 -6.00
C GLY A 201 -2.06 6.28 -5.05
N LYS A 202 -3.25 5.86 -5.48
CA LYS A 202 -4.13 4.97 -4.69
C LYS A 202 -3.48 3.64 -4.38
N GLU A 203 -2.88 3.03 -5.39
CA GLU A 203 -2.18 1.75 -5.24
C GLU A 203 -1.00 1.87 -4.29
N MET A 204 -0.19 2.92 -4.43
CA MET A 204 0.93 3.17 -3.54
C MET A 204 0.46 3.40 -2.09
N ALA A 205 -0.60 4.20 -1.90
CA ALA A 205 -1.17 4.44 -0.58
C ALA A 205 -1.67 3.15 0.08
N ALA A 206 -2.37 2.28 -0.67
CA ALA A 206 -2.81 0.99 -0.16
C ALA A 206 -1.64 0.08 0.23
N ARG A 207 -0.58 0.05 -0.57
CA ARG A 207 0.64 -0.75 -0.29
C ARG A 207 1.38 -0.25 0.93
N LEU A 208 1.56 1.07 1.06
CA LEU A 208 2.19 1.70 2.22
C LEU A 208 1.38 1.42 3.49
N LEU A 209 0.05 1.50 3.40
CA LEU A 209 -0.84 1.20 4.52
C LEU A 209 -0.73 -0.27 4.95
N LEU A 210 -0.76 -1.22 4.01
CA LEU A 210 -0.59 -2.65 4.31
C LEU A 210 0.78 -2.95 4.92
N ALA A 211 1.84 -2.37 4.37
CA ALA A 211 3.19 -2.47 4.91
C ALA A 211 3.25 -1.93 6.36
N ARG A 212 2.61 -0.78 6.62
CA ARG A 212 2.63 -0.15 7.93
C ARG A 212 1.83 -0.93 8.98
N ILE A 213 0.70 -1.51 8.58
CA ILE A 213 -0.06 -2.41 9.45
C ILE A 213 0.77 -3.65 9.78
N ALA A 214 1.48 -4.22 8.80
CA ALA A 214 2.38 -5.36 9.05
C ALA A 214 3.47 -5.02 10.07
N ASP A 215 4.08 -3.82 9.99
CA ASP A 215 5.05 -3.38 11.01
C ASP A 215 4.43 -3.34 12.41
N PHE A 216 3.28 -2.65 12.56
CA PHE A 216 2.64 -2.49 13.86
C PHE A 216 2.19 -3.80 14.49
N VAL A 217 1.56 -4.67 13.70
CA VAL A 217 1.10 -5.99 14.15
C VAL A 217 2.30 -6.86 14.47
N GLY A 218 3.33 -6.85 13.62
CA GLY A 218 4.52 -7.66 13.76
C GLY A 218 5.31 -7.33 15.02
N GLU A 219 5.57 -6.04 15.26
CA GLU A 219 6.28 -5.58 16.45
C GLU A 219 5.54 -5.94 17.74
N GLU A 220 4.21 -5.77 17.76
CA GLU A 220 3.42 -6.08 18.95
C GLU A 220 3.33 -7.60 19.18
N ALA A 221 3.27 -8.39 18.10
CA ALA A 221 3.36 -9.84 18.20
C ALA A 221 4.72 -10.29 18.76
N MET A 222 5.83 -9.74 18.26
CA MET A 222 7.18 -10.01 18.81
C MET A 222 7.24 -9.70 20.31
N HIS A 223 6.64 -8.58 20.70
CA HIS A 223 6.61 -8.15 22.09
C HIS A 223 5.81 -9.10 22.99
N ILE A 224 4.70 -9.67 22.52
CA ILE A 224 3.88 -10.64 23.27
C ILE A 224 4.57 -12.00 23.36
N TYR A 225 4.94 -12.60 22.23
CA TYR A 225 5.52 -13.96 22.22
C TYR A 225 6.96 -13.97 22.74
N GLY A 226 7.72 -12.91 22.47
CA GLY A 226 9.08 -12.74 22.99
C GLY A 226 9.13 -12.62 24.53
N ARG A 227 8.07 -12.12 25.18
CA ARG A 227 7.92 -12.10 26.65
C ARG A 227 7.56 -13.46 27.23
N SER A 228 6.68 -14.21 26.56
CA SER A 228 6.26 -15.55 27.00
C SER A 228 7.47 -16.47 27.17
N ASN A 229 8.38 -16.43 26.18
CA ASN A 229 9.64 -17.18 26.24
C ASN A 229 10.55 -16.76 27.43
N LYS A 230 10.63 -15.45 27.75
CA LYS A 230 11.44 -14.96 28.89
C LYS A 230 10.92 -15.43 30.25
N ASN A 231 9.62 -15.68 30.37
CA ASN A 231 9.02 -16.04 31.64
C ASN A 231 9.04 -17.54 31.94
N GLY A 232 9.34 -18.43 30.97
CA GLY A 232 9.60 -19.85 31.18
C GLY A 232 8.58 -20.62 32.03
N LYS A 233 7.37 -20.08 32.25
CA LYS A 233 6.34 -20.72 33.06
C LYS A 233 5.52 -21.59 32.13
N PRO A 234 5.56 -22.93 32.27
CA PRO A 234 4.65 -23.77 31.52
C PRO A 234 3.23 -23.38 31.89
N PHE A 235 2.41 -23.09 30.89
CA PHE A 235 0.97 -23.00 31.07
C PHE A 235 0.53 -24.33 31.71
N ARG A 236 -0.05 -24.24 32.91
CA ARG A 236 -0.63 -25.40 33.59
C ARG A 236 -1.64 -26.01 32.63
N ARG A 237 -1.36 -27.23 32.15
CA ARG A 237 -2.36 -28.08 31.53
C ARG A 237 -3.49 -28.22 32.54
N TYR A 238 -4.69 -27.82 32.15
CA TYR A 238 -5.89 -28.25 32.84
C TYR A 238 -6.14 -29.67 32.36
N ASP A 239 -5.69 -30.64 33.16
CA ASP A 239 -6.19 -32.01 33.14
C ASP A 239 -7.58 -32.06 33.82
#